data_AF-A0A921TGL3-F1
#
_entry.id   AF-A0A921TGL3-F1
#
_cell.length_a   1.000
_cell.length_b   1.000
_cell.length_c   1.000
_cell.angle_alpha   90.00
_cell.angle_beta   90.00
_cell.angle_gamma   90.00
#
_symmetry.space_group_name_H-M   'P 1'
#
loop_
_entity.id
_entity.type
_entity.pdbx_description
1 polymer ?
#
loop_
_entity_poly.entity_id
_entity_poly.type
_entity_poly.pdbx_seq_one_letter_code
_entity_poly.pdbx_strand_id
1 'polypeptide(L)'
;MSYFAPRHTLRNVLWIGFFAAILAAWAVMYAMSRQAGVDLLGRPAEGMGAMMGPAPFDVLLGMWAVMMAAMMLPTMVPTLRAYEDLIYAMNATWGGWIGVLAGYMLAWIGFAVLITGGQFALLGAGLIDGMGRATSLWVTGALLSLVGLFQFSRTKAICHGVCHAPMTHFLGHWRPGIWGGIRMGGTLGLYCCGCCWGYMVLGFTGGVMNLLWMGLATFFMVLEKLPQVGHYLMRPIGSALLAGGMTSMVLATGLLS
;
A
#
# COMPACT_ATOMS: atom_id res chain seq x y z
N MET A 1 -0.28 41.16 -21.31
CA MET A 1 -1.35 40.14 -21.39
C MET A 1 -0.70 38.75 -21.33
N SER A 2 -0.04 38.43 -20.20
CA SER A 2 0.90 37.29 -20.12
C SER A 2 1.26 36.93 -18.66
N TYR A 3 0.27 36.84 -17.77
CA TYR A 3 0.48 36.45 -16.36
C TYR A 3 -0.20 35.12 -15.94
N PHE A 4 -0.95 34.45 -16.82
CA PHE A 4 -1.73 33.25 -16.48
C PHE A 4 -1.15 31.91 -16.95
N ALA A 5 -0.09 31.90 -17.75
CA ALA A 5 0.48 30.66 -18.32
C ALA A 5 1.29 29.76 -17.37
N PRO A 6 2.07 30.23 -16.37
CA PRO A 6 3.04 29.36 -15.68
C PRO A 6 2.41 28.36 -14.69
N ARG A 7 1.23 28.65 -14.13
CA ARG A 7 0.59 27.78 -13.13
C ARG A 7 -0.02 26.51 -13.72
N HIS A 8 -0.58 26.60 -14.93
CA HIS A 8 -1.18 25.45 -15.61
C HIS A 8 -0.12 24.46 -16.11
N THR A 9 1.00 24.96 -16.64
CA THR A 9 2.12 24.12 -17.08
C THR A 9 2.73 23.36 -15.90
N LEU A 10 3.00 24.03 -14.77
CA LEU A 10 3.57 23.37 -13.59
C LEU A 10 2.65 22.28 -13.04
N ARG A 11 1.34 22.55 -12.93
CA ARG A 11 0.34 21.54 -12.54
C ARG A 11 0.43 20.29 -13.42
N ASN A 12 0.40 20.49 -14.75
CA ASN A 12 0.39 19.38 -15.69
C ASN A 12 1.68 18.56 -15.58
N VAL A 13 2.84 19.24 -15.47
CA VAL A 13 4.14 18.57 -15.28
C VAL A 13 4.15 17.74 -14.00
N LEU A 14 3.64 18.27 -12.89
CA LEU A 14 3.61 17.54 -11.60
C LEU A 14 2.68 16.33 -11.64
N TRP A 15 1.49 16.47 -12.23
CA TRP A 15 0.56 15.33 -12.38
C TRP A 15 1.10 14.26 -13.35
N ILE A 16 1.71 14.67 -14.47
CA ILE A 16 2.37 13.73 -15.39
C ILE A 16 3.50 13.00 -14.67
N GLY A 17 4.36 13.72 -13.95
CA GLY A 17 5.46 13.13 -13.18
C GLY A 17 4.96 12.15 -12.11
N PHE A 18 3.88 12.49 -11.42
CA PHE A 18 3.25 11.63 -10.42
C PHE A 18 2.72 10.32 -11.02
N PHE A 19 1.95 10.38 -12.12
CA PHE A 19 1.45 9.17 -12.78
C PHE A 19 2.58 8.37 -13.45
N ALA A 20 3.59 9.04 -14.01
CA ALA A 20 4.78 8.38 -14.53
C ALA A 20 5.54 7.61 -13.44
N ALA A 21 5.66 8.18 -12.23
CA ALA A 21 6.27 7.50 -11.10
C ALA A 21 5.48 6.26 -10.66
N ILE A 22 4.14 6.32 -10.66
CA ILE A 22 3.27 5.17 -10.39
C ILE A 22 3.52 4.05 -11.42
N LEU A 23 3.48 4.39 -12.72
CA LEU A 23 3.69 3.43 -13.80
C LEU A 23 5.10 2.83 -13.76
N ALA A 24 6.12 3.66 -13.47
CA ALA A 24 7.49 3.20 -13.31
C ALA A 24 7.63 2.22 -12.13
N ALA A 25 7.00 2.51 -10.98
CA ALA A 25 7.02 1.61 -9.83
C ALA A 25 6.37 0.25 -10.14
N TRP A 26 5.22 0.24 -10.84
CA TRP A 26 4.59 -1.00 -11.31
C TRP A 26 5.44 -1.74 -12.34
N ALA A 27 6.09 -1.04 -13.26
CA ALA A 27 6.99 -1.65 -14.23
C ALA A 27 8.20 -2.31 -13.56
N VAL A 28 8.78 -1.67 -12.54
CA VAL A 28 9.85 -2.26 -11.73
C VAL A 28 9.36 -3.50 -10.99
N MET A 29 8.19 -3.46 -10.34
CA MET A 29 7.61 -4.66 -9.69
C MET A 29 7.39 -5.80 -10.68
N TYR A 30 6.88 -5.50 -11.88
CA TYR A 30 6.70 -6.50 -12.93
C TYR A 30 8.04 -7.11 -13.37
N ALA A 31 9.08 -6.28 -13.56
CA ALA A 31 10.41 -6.76 -13.89
C ALA A 31 10.98 -7.67 -12.78
N MET A 32 10.81 -7.31 -11.50
CA MET A 32 11.25 -8.12 -10.37
C MET A 32 10.53 -9.47 -10.32
N SER A 33 9.21 -9.50 -10.52
CA SER A 33 8.43 -10.74 -10.60
C SER A 33 8.90 -11.66 -11.72
N ARG A 34 9.23 -11.10 -12.90
CA ARG A 34 9.77 -11.87 -14.03
C ARG A 34 11.15 -12.44 -13.73
N GLN A 35 12.02 -11.66 -13.09
CA GLN A 35 13.35 -12.10 -12.67
C GLN A 35 13.29 -13.19 -11.60
N ALA A 36 12.31 -13.11 -10.70
CA ALA A 36 12.05 -14.15 -9.70
C ALA A 36 11.47 -15.45 -10.31
N GLY A 37 11.22 -15.47 -11.63
CA GLY A 37 10.74 -16.65 -12.34
C GLY A 37 9.29 -16.96 -12.03
N VAL A 38 8.44 -15.96 -11.76
CA VAL A 38 7.00 -16.17 -11.57
C VAL A 38 6.15 -15.44 -12.61
N ASP A 39 5.01 -16.03 -12.96
CA ASP A 39 4.00 -15.41 -13.80
C ASP A 39 3.14 -14.38 -13.03
N LEU A 40 2.16 -13.77 -13.71
CA LEU A 40 1.24 -12.80 -13.09
C LEU A 40 0.42 -13.37 -11.92
N LEU A 41 0.21 -14.69 -11.91
CA LEU A 41 -0.53 -15.43 -10.88
C LEU A 41 0.38 -15.89 -9.72
N GLY A 42 1.68 -15.63 -9.80
CA GLY A 42 2.67 -16.08 -8.84
C GLY A 42 3.03 -17.57 -8.93
N ARG A 43 2.74 -18.21 -10.08
CA ARG A 43 3.16 -19.58 -10.41
C ARG A 43 4.56 -19.56 -11.01
N PRO A 44 5.37 -20.63 -10.85
CA PRO A 44 6.65 -20.74 -11.53
C PRO A 44 6.47 -20.54 -13.03
N ALA A 45 7.22 -19.62 -13.62
CA ALA A 45 7.22 -19.38 -15.06
C ALA A 45 7.87 -20.59 -15.75
N GLU A 46 7.24 -21.07 -16.82
CA GLU A 46 7.73 -22.23 -17.58
C GLU A 46 9.21 -22.03 -17.99
N GLY A 47 10.07 -23.00 -17.65
CA GLY A 47 11.48 -23.00 -18.01
C GLY A 47 12.42 -22.19 -17.10
N MET A 48 11.92 -21.46 -16.11
CA MET A 48 12.74 -20.81 -15.06
C MET A 48 12.34 -21.40 -13.72
N GLY A 49 13.19 -22.28 -13.14
CA GLY A 49 13.05 -22.61 -11.72
C GLY A 49 13.13 -21.33 -10.89
N ALA A 50 12.41 -21.26 -9.77
CA ALA A 50 12.52 -20.10 -8.87
C ALA A 50 13.98 -19.99 -8.38
N MET A 51 14.75 -19.08 -8.97
CA MET A 51 16.19 -18.93 -8.75
C MET A 51 16.54 -17.97 -7.60
N MET A 52 15.62 -17.73 -6.66
CA MET A 52 15.94 -16.88 -5.51
C MET A 52 16.14 -17.71 -4.24
N GLY A 53 17.40 -17.77 -3.81
CA GLY A 53 17.73 -17.98 -2.40
C GLY A 53 17.27 -16.79 -1.54
N PRO A 54 17.41 -16.86 -0.20
CA PRO A 54 16.99 -15.77 0.67
C PRO A 54 17.68 -14.46 0.29
N ALA A 55 16.88 -13.48 -0.14
CA ALA A 55 17.37 -12.17 -0.52
C ALA A 55 17.95 -11.42 0.70
N PRO A 56 19.04 -10.66 0.54
CA PRO A 56 19.56 -9.83 1.62
C PRO A 56 18.58 -8.70 1.97
N PHE A 57 18.75 -8.13 3.17
CA PHE A 57 17.81 -7.16 3.75
C PHE A 57 17.63 -5.90 2.91
N ASP A 58 18.71 -5.40 2.32
CA ASP A 58 18.71 -4.21 1.44
C ASP A 58 17.89 -4.45 0.16
N VAL A 59 17.99 -5.63 -0.43
CA VAL A 59 17.20 -6.01 -1.61
C VAL A 59 15.71 -6.12 -1.26
N LEU A 60 15.38 -6.77 -0.13
CA LEU A 60 13.99 -6.83 0.35
C LEU A 60 13.44 -5.46 0.71
N LEU A 61 14.26 -4.59 1.30
CA LEU A 61 13.86 -3.21 1.60
C LEU A 61 13.57 -2.42 0.33
N GLY A 62 14.45 -2.52 -0.68
CA GLY A 62 14.24 -1.88 -1.98
C GLY A 62 12.96 -2.36 -2.66
N MET A 63 12.72 -3.68 -2.63
CA MET A 63 11.50 -4.31 -3.12
C MET A 63 10.24 -3.75 -2.45
N TRP A 64 10.18 -3.76 -1.11
CA TRP A 64 9.04 -3.24 -0.37
C TRP A 64 8.86 -1.74 -0.59
N ALA A 65 9.94 -0.95 -0.66
CA ALA A 65 9.85 0.48 -0.93
C ALA A 65 9.22 0.77 -2.30
N VAL A 66 9.64 0.06 -3.36
CA VAL A 66 9.02 0.17 -4.69
C VAL A 66 7.56 -0.28 -4.65
N MET A 67 7.26 -1.36 -3.92
CA MET A 67 5.89 -1.84 -3.78
C MET A 67 4.98 -0.84 -3.05
N MET A 68 5.46 -0.19 -2.00
CA MET A 68 4.71 0.90 -1.37
C MET A 68 4.43 2.02 -2.37
N ALA A 69 5.42 2.43 -3.16
CA ALA A 69 5.21 3.44 -4.19
C ALA A 69 4.14 3.00 -5.21
N ALA A 70 4.24 1.77 -5.73
CA ALA A 70 3.31 1.24 -6.73
C ALA A 70 1.87 1.18 -6.22
N MET A 71 1.67 0.69 -4.99
CA MET A 71 0.34 0.45 -4.45
C MET A 71 -0.25 1.70 -3.77
N MET A 72 0.57 2.51 -3.09
CA MET A 72 0.06 3.56 -2.20
C MET A 72 -0.02 4.94 -2.86
N LEU A 73 0.80 5.22 -3.87
CA LEU A 73 0.68 6.47 -4.63
C LEU A 73 -0.66 6.62 -5.35
N PRO A 74 -1.24 5.59 -6.00
CA PRO A 74 -2.59 5.70 -6.59
C PRO A 74 -3.64 6.18 -5.58
N THR A 75 -3.53 5.78 -4.31
CA THR A 75 -4.45 6.18 -3.25
C THR A 75 -4.33 7.66 -2.85
N MET A 76 -3.27 8.36 -3.27
CA MET A 76 -3.04 9.78 -2.96
C MET A 76 -3.73 10.73 -3.92
N VAL A 77 -4.34 10.25 -5.02
CA VAL A 77 -4.99 11.11 -6.01
C VAL A 77 -6.05 12.03 -5.38
N PRO A 78 -7.00 11.57 -4.53
CA PRO A 78 -7.98 12.46 -3.91
C PRO A 78 -7.35 13.46 -2.95
N THR A 79 -6.32 13.05 -2.21
CA THR A 79 -5.59 13.90 -1.27
C THR A 79 -4.85 15.03 -2.00
N LEU A 80 -4.15 14.71 -3.09
CA LEU A 80 -3.39 15.70 -3.87
C LEU A 80 -4.30 16.67 -4.59
N ARG A 81 -5.49 16.22 -5.03
CA ARG A 81 -6.55 17.12 -5.54
C ARG A 81 -7.08 18.06 -4.46
N ALA A 82 -7.39 17.53 -3.26
CA ALA A 82 -7.84 18.36 -2.14
C ALA A 82 -6.79 19.43 -1.75
N TYR A 83 -5.49 19.07 -1.79
CA TYR A 83 -4.43 20.04 -1.57
C TYR A 83 -4.32 21.07 -2.72
N GLU A 84 -4.53 20.64 -3.96
CA GLU A 84 -4.57 21.54 -5.11
C GLU A 84 -5.71 22.57 -4.99
N ASP A 85 -6.90 22.19 -4.52
CA ASP A 85 -8.00 23.13 -4.27
C ASP A 85 -7.58 24.23 -3.28
N LEU A 86 -6.74 23.89 -2.29
CA LEU A 86 -6.18 24.85 -1.34
C LEU A 86 -5.13 25.80 -1.94
N ILE A 87 -4.53 25.47 -3.09
CA ILE A 87 -3.63 26.38 -3.84
C ILE A 87 -4.43 27.54 -4.44
N TYR A 88 -5.69 27.32 -4.79
CA TYR A 88 -6.56 28.37 -5.31
C TYR A 88 -7.36 29.07 -4.21
N ALA A 89 -7.72 28.37 -3.13
CA ALA A 89 -8.55 28.90 -2.05
C ALA A 89 -7.77 29.54 -0.89
N MET A 90 -6.51 29.14 -0.67
CA MET A 90 -5.68 29.58 0.46
C MET A 90 -4.24 29.91 0.01
N ASN A 91 -3.33 30.12 0.97
CA ASN A 91 -1.90 30.38 0.74
C ASN A 91 -1.08 29.10 0.48
N ALA A 92 -1.69 28.04 -0.09
CA ALA A 92 -0.96 26.83 -0.45
C ALA A 92 -0.06 27.05 -1.67
N THR A 93 0.97 26.21 -1.79
CA THR A 93 1.92 26.28 -2.90
C THR A 93 2.17 24.91 -3.50
N TRP A 94 2.58 24.87 -4.77
CA TRP A 94 3.04 23.64 -5.44
C TRP A 94 4.25 23.00 -4.73
N GLY A 95 5.08 23.78 -4.04
CA GLY A 95 6.13 23.25 -3.18
C GLY A 95 5.56 22.46 -1.99
N GLY A 96 4.46 22.92 -1.39
CA GLY A 96 3.74 22.17 -0.38
C GLY A 96 3.04 20.92 -0.92
N TRP A 97 2.57 20.94 -2.18
CA TRP A 97 2.01 19.75 -2.85
C TRP A 97 3.07 18.64 -2.97
N ILE A 98 4.28 18.99 -3.41
CA ILE A 98 5.43 18.07 -3.44
C ILE A 98 5.77 17.62 -2.02
N GLY A 99 5.73 18.54 -1.05
CA GLY A 99 5.94 18.23 0.35
C GLY A 99 4.97 17.18 0.89
N VAL A 100 3.67 17.29 0.60
CA VAL A 100 2.65 16.31 1.00
C VAL A 100 2.97 14.94 0.42
N LEU A 101 3.32 14.87 -0.86
CA LEU A 101 3.73 13.63 -1.51
C LEU A 101 4.98 13.02 -0.86
N ALA A 102 6.01 13.83 -0.60
CA ALA A 102 7.26 13.40 0.00
C ALA A 102 7.06 12.90 1.44
N GLY A 103 6.32 13.64 2.27
CA GLY A 103 6.02 13.24 3.64
C GLY A 103 5.25 11.92 3.70
N TYR A 104 4.27 11.74 2.81
CA TYR A 104 3.52 10.50 2.70
C TYR A 104 4.44 9.31 2.33
N MET A 105 5.31 9.51 1.33
CA MET A 105 6.26 8.46 0.93
C MET A 105 7.29 8.14 2.00
N LEU A 106 7.74 9.13 2.79
CA LEU A 106 8.65 8.88 3.91
C LEU A 106 8.01 7.97 4.97
N ALA A 107 6.72 8.18 5.29
CA ALA A 107 6.00 7.29 6.21
C ALA A 107 5.94 5.85 5.68
N TRP A 108 5.65 5.69 4.39
CA TRP A 108 5.61 4.37 3.74
C TRP A 108 6.97 3.70 3.59
N ILE A 109 8.04 4.45 3.37
CA ILE A 109 9.42 3.93 3.41
C ILE A 109 9.75 3.47 4.83
N GLY A 110 9.35 4.22 5.86
CA GLY A 110 9.44 3.77 7.25
C GLY A 110 8.70 2.46 7.49
N PHE A 111 7.49 2.32 6.95
CA PHE A 111 6.74 1.07 7.00
C PHE A 111 7.41 -0.07 6.19
N ALA A 112 8.05 0.24 5.06
CA ALA A 112 8.82 -0.72 4.28
C ALA A 112 9.98 -1.33 5.09
N VAL A 113 10.65 -0.54 5.93
CA VAL A 113 11.67 -1.05 6.88
C VAL A 113 11.04 -2.03 7.88
N LEU A 114 9.89 -1.68 8.45
CA LEU A 114 9.18 -2.54 9.42
C LEU A 114 8.77 -3.88 8.82
N ILE A 115 8.14 -3.86 7.63
CA ILE A 115 7.67 -5.09 7.00
C ILE A 115 8.81 -5.93 6.44
N THR A 116 9.93 -5.31 6.03
CA THR A 116 11.15 -6.03 5.67
C THR A 116 11.74 -6.77 6.87
N GLY A 117 11.82 -6.10 8.02
CA GLY A 117 12.21 -6.74 9.28
C GLY A 117 11.27 -7.88 9.68
N GLY A 118 9.96 -7.67 9.51
CA GLY A 118 8.94 -8.71 9.70
C GLY A 118 9.12 -9.90 8.77
N GLN A 119 9.36 -9.67 7.48
CA GLN A 119 9.62 -10.74 6.51
C GLN A 119 10.89 -11.52 6.88
N PHE A 120 11.97 -10.84 7.27
CA PHE A 120 13.20 -11.49 7.72
C PHE A 120 12.97 -12.39 8.95
N ALA A 121 12.21 -11.91 9.94
CA ALA A 121 11.87 -12.68 11.13
C ALA A 121 11.01 -13.91 10.79
N LEU A 122 10.01 -13.75 9.92
CA LEU A 122 9.14 -14.84 9.46
C LEU A 122 9.91 -15.89 8.64
N LEU A 123 10.86 -15.46 7.80
CA LEU A 123 11.78 -16.36 7.06
C LEU A 123 12.64 -17.16 8.03
N GLY A 124 13.27 -16.49 9.01
CA GLY A 124 14.10 -17.16 10.03
C GLY A 124 13.32 -18.14 10.91
N ALA A 125 12.02 -17.90 11.11
CA ALA A 125 11.12 -18.81 11.83
C ALA A 125 10.54 -19.94 10.96
N GLY A 126 10.80 -19.96 9.64
CA GLY A 126 10.23 -20.94 8.72
C GLY A 126 8.71 -20.81 8.52
N LEU A 127 8.13 -19.66 8.86
CA LEU A 127 6.69 -19.40 8.71
C LEU A 127 6.33 -18.97 7.29
N ILE A 128 7.31 -18.42 6.55
CA ILE A 128 7.20 -18.11 5.13
C ILE A 128 8.40 -18.68 4.35
N ASP A 129 8.19 -18.99 3.08
CA ASP A 129 9.23 -19.45 2.15
C ASP A 129 10.03 -18.28 1.54
N GLY A 130 11.05 -18.59 0.74
CA GLY A 130 11.90 -17.60 0.07
C GLY A 130 11.15 -16.64 -0.87
N MET A 131 9.93 -17.00 -1.30
CA MET A 131 9.05 -16.17 -2.11
C MET A 131 8.08 -15.33 -1.26
N GLY A 132 8.26 -15.36 0.07
CA GLY A 132 7.42 -14.68 1.04
C GLY A 132 6.01 -15.23 1.08
N ARG A 133 5.80 -16.54 0.82
CA ARG A 133 4.51 -17.21 0.96
C ARG A 133 4.46 -18.00 2.25
N ALA A 134 3.33 -17.99 2.94
CA ALA A 134 3.09 -18.79 4.13
C ALA A 134 3.34 -20.29 3.86
N THR A 135 4.12 -20.94 4.73
CA THR A 135 4.54 -22.35 4.56
C THR A 135 3.45 -23.35 4.91
N SER A 136 2.42 -22.93 5.66
CA SER A 136 1.31 -23.80 6.07
C SER A 136 -0.05 -23.10 6.03
N LEU A 137 -1.09 -23.92 5.98
CA LEU A 137 -2.48 -23.46 6.07
C LEU A 137 -2.80 -22.85 7.44
N TRP A 138 -2.12 -23.28 8.51
CA TRP A 138 -2.24 -22.65 9.83
C TRP A 138 -1.75 -21.20 9.81
N VAL A 139 -0.58 -20.95 9.22
CA VAL A 139 -0.04 -19.58 9.09
C VAL A 139 -0.91 -18.74 8.18
N THR A 140 -1.34 -19.30 7.04
CA THR A 140 -2.29 -18.63 6.14
C THR A 140 -3.57 -18.24 6.86
N GLY A 141 -4.16 -19.17 7.62
CA GLY A 141 -5.38 -18.94 8.36
C GLY A 141 -5.21 -17.90 9.46
N ALA A 142 -4.08 -17.91 10.16
CA ALA A 142 -3.75 -16.91 11.17
C ALA A 142 -3.63 -15.50 10.57
N LEU A 143 -2.92 -15.36 9.44
CA LEU A 143 -2.76 -14.08 8.74
C LEU A 143 -4.11 -13.54 8.23
N LEU A 144 -4.91 -14.38 7.58
CA LEU A 144 -6.25 -14.03 7.10
C LEU A 144 -7.17 -13.61 8.25
N SER A 145 -7.17 -14.37 9.34
CA SER A 145 -7.99 -14.10 10.52
C SER A 145 -7.57 -12.80 11.20
N LEU A 146 -6.26 -12.56 11.37
CA LEU A 146 -5.71 -11.36 11.96
C LEU A 146 -6.11 -10.10 11.18
N VAL A 147 -5.99 -10.13 9.86
CA VAL A 147 -6.39 -8.99 9.01
C VAL A 147 -7.91 -8.86 8.94
N GLY A 148 -8.65 -9.97 8.90
CA GLY A 148 -10.10 -10.00 8.97
C GLY A 148 -10.65 -9.39 10.27
N LEU A 149 -10.06 -9.70 11.43
CA LEU A 149 -10.41 -9.06 12.70
C LEU A 149 -10.06 -7.58 12.72
N PHE A 150 -8.89 -7.22 12.16
CA PHE A 150 -8.47 -5.82 12.06
C PHE A 150 -9.45 -4.97 11.25
N GLN A 151 -10.12 -5.53 10.24
CA GLN A 151 -11.14 -4.85 9.45
C GLN A 151 -12.31 -4.29 10.29
N PHE A 152 -12.64 -4.95 11.41
CA PHE A 152 -13.72 -4.53 12.31
C PHE A 152 -13.24 -3.72 13.51
N SER A 153 -11.93 -3.44 13.60
CA SER A 153 -11.35 -2.74 14.76
C SER A 153 -11.71 -1.26 14.79
N ARG A 154 -11.85 -0.70 16.00
CA ARG A 154 -12.01 0.75 16.20
C ARG A 154 -10.80 1.52 15.66
N THR A 155 -9.60 0.96 15.82
CA THR A 155 -8.36 1.56 15.30
C THR A 155 -8.44 1.78 13.80
N LYS A 156 -8.86 0.77 13.03
CA LYS A 156 -9.04 0.91 11.59
C LYS A 156 -10.08 1.99 11.27
N ALA A 157 -11.23 1.98 11.93
CA ALA A 157 -12.30 2.96 11.68
C ALA A 157 -11.82 4.41 11.90
N ILE A 158 -11.02 4.66 12.94
CA ILE A 158 -10.46 5.99 13.24
C ILE A 158 -9.44 6.41 12.16
N CYS A 159 -8.45 5.56 11.88
CA CYS A 159 -7.42 5.85 10.88
C CYS A 159 -8.04 6.09 9.49
N HIS A 160 -9.01 5.25 9.13
CA HIS A 160 -9.72 5.30 7.86
C HIS A 160 -10.57 6.56 7.70
N GLY A 161 -11.25 7.01 8.76
CA GLY A 161 -11.98 8.27 8.77
C GLY A 161 -11.11 9.50 8.43
N VAL A 162 -9.86 9.52 8.91
CA VAL A 162 -8.89 10.58 8.54
C VAL A 162 -8.46 10.44 7.07
N CYS A 163 -8.18 9.23 6.61
CA CYS A 163 -7.80 8.95 5.22
C CYS A 163 -8.89 9.34 4.20
N HIS A 164 -10.17 9.33 4.61
CA HIS A 164 -11.33 9.68 3.78
C HIS A 164 -11.59 11.17 3.64
N ALA A 165 -11.13 11.95 4.61
CA ALA A 165 -11.40 13.37 4.70
C ALA A 165 -10.09 14.19 4.65
N PRO A 166 -9.31 14.11 3.55
CA PRO A 166 -8.03 14.81 3.46
C PRO A 166 -8.19 16.32 3.58
N MET A 167 -9.30 16.88 3.07
CA MET A 167 -9.61 18.31 3.19
C MET A 167 -9.77 18.73 4.66
N THR A 168 -10.54 17.99 5.44
CA THR A 168 -10.72 18.24 6.88
C THR A 168 -9.39 18.16 7.62
N HIS A 169 -8.54 17.19 7.26
CA HIS A 169 -7.20 17.07 7.83
C HIS A 169 -6.35 18.32 7.55
N PHE A 170 -6.31 18.78 6.30
CA PHE A 170 -5.54 19.96 5.90
C PHE A 170 -6.05 21.24 6.56
N LEU A 171 -7.36 21.44 6.63
CA LEU A 171 -7.94 22.61 7.30
C LEU A 171 -7.64 22.63 8.81
N GLY A 172 -7.68 21.46 9.47
CA GLY A 172 -7.39 21.35 10.90
C GLY A 172 -5.91 21.46 11.26
N HIS A 173 -4.99 21.14 10.34
CA HIS A 173 -3.55 21.07 10.61
C HIS A 173 -2.72 21.95 9.65
N TRP A 174 -3.33 23.01 9.12
CA TRP A 174 -2.80 23.79 8.02
C TRP A 174 -1.38 24.32 8.29
N ARG A 175 -0.46 24.07 7.35
CA ARG A 175 0.90 24.62 7.35
C ARG A 175 1.35 24.93 5.92
N PRO A 176 1.71 26.18 5.59
CA PRO A 176 2.13 26.52 4.24
C PRO A 176 3.55 26.02 3.91
N GLY A 177 3.87 25.98 2.61
CA GLY A 177 5.20 25.66 2.11
C GLY A 177 5.56 24.18 2.11
N ILE A 178 6.77 23.86 1.62
CA ILE A 178 7.23 22.48 1.44
C ILE A 178 7.31 21.70 2.77
N TRP A 179 7.85 22.31 3.82
CA TRP A 179 7.93 21.69 5.14
C TRP A 179 6.57 21.48 5.79
N GLY A 180 5.65 22.42 5.58
CA GLY A 180 4.25 22.26 5.97
C GLY A 180 3.61 21.06 5.28
N GLY A 181 3.82 20.96 3.97
CA GLY A 181 3.43 19.81 3.17
C GLY A 181 3.98 18.50 3.69
N ILE A 182 5.30 18.40 3.94
CA ILE A 182 5.95 17.19 4.47
C ILE A 182 5.31 16.74 5.78
N ARG A 183 5.04 17.68 6.70
CA ARG A 183 4.43 17.35 7.99
C ARG A 183 2.99 16.85 7.85
N MET A 184 2.19 17.53 7.04
CA MET A 184 0.80 17.12 6.78
C MET A 184 0.74 15.77 6.05
N GLY A 185 1.54 15.61 5.00
CA GLY A 185 1.67 14.38 4.23
C GLY A 185 2.17 13.20 5.07
N GLY A 186 3.17 13.42 5.93
CA GLY A 186 3.70 12.39 6.83
C GLY A 186 2.66 11.94 7.85
N THR A 187 1.90 12.87 8.43
CA THR A 187 0.81 12.53 9.37
C THR A 187 -0.27 11.69 8.67
N LEU A 188 -0.69 12.10 7.48
CA LEU A 188 -1.64 11.33 6.67
C LEU A 188 -1.07 9.96 6.26
N GLY A 189 0.23 9.89 5.95
CA GLY A 189 0.94 8.65 5.66
C GLY A 189 0.93 7.68 6.83
N LEU A 190 1.13 8.15 8.05
CA LEU A 190 1.05 7.32 9.27
C LEU A 190 -0.36 6.77 9.49
N TYR A 191 -1.41 7.59 9.32
CA TYR A 191 -2.79 7.09 9.35
C TYR A 191 -3.06 6.06 8.25
N CYS A 192 -2.53 6.29 7.05
CA CYS A 192 -2.67 5.36 5.93
C CYS A 192 -1.97 4.02 6.19
N CYS A 193 -0.75 4.05 6.74
CA CYS A 193 -0.06 2.85 7.18
C CYS A 193 -0.90 2.11 8.23
N GLY A 194 -1.45 2.86 9.20
CA GLY A 194 -2.32 2.32 10.25
C GLY A 194 -3.60 1.66 9.74
N CYS A 195 -4.24 2.12 8.66
CA CYS A 195 -5.44 1.48 8.12
C CYS A 195 -5.15 0.39 7.06
N CYS A 196 -4.00 0.47 6.36
CA CYS A 196 -3.70 -0.38 5.22
C CYS A 196 -2.63 -1.46 5.48
N TRP A 197 -1.93 -1.45 6.63
CA TRP A 197 -0.88 -2.43 6.93
C TRP A 197 -1.34 -3.88 6.79
N GLY A 198 -2.61 -4.16 7.15
CA GLY A 198 -3.18 -5.50 7.07
C GLY A 198 -3.13 -6.08 5.66
N TYR A 199 -3.38 -5.26 4.62
CA TYR A 199 -3.26 -5.71 3.23
C TYR A 199 -1.82 -6.03 2.83
N MET A 200 -0.84 -5.34 3.40
CA MET A 200 0.57 -5.65 3.17
C MET A 200 0.95 -6.99 3.80
N VAL A 201 0.41 -7.27 4.99
CA VAL A 201 0.56 -8.57 5.66
C VAL A 201 -0.13 -9.69 4.89
N LEU A 202 -1.28 -9.43 4.26
CA LEU A 202 -1.91 -10.39 3.34
C LEU A 202 -1.02 -10.71 2.13
N GLY A 203 -0.03 -9.89 1.80
CA GLY A 203 0.99 -10.25 0.82
C GLY A 203 1.64 -11.59 1.10
N PHE A 204 1.80 -11.96 2.37
CA PHE A 204 2.40 -13.23 2.77
C PHE A 204 1.49 -14.46 2.55
N THR A 205 0.18 -14.29 2.34
CA THR A 205 -0.71 -15.41 2.03
C THR A 205 -0.63 -15.80 0.55
N GLY A 206 -0.62 -14.81 -0.34
CA GLY A 206 -0.62 -14.99 -1.80
C GLY A 206 0.78 -15.00 -2.42
N GLY A 207 1.80 -14.58 -1.67
CA GLY A 207 3.18 -14.37 -2.11
C GLY A 207 3.44 -12.92 -2.45
N VAL A 208 4.58 -12.40 -1.98
CA VAL A 208 4.92 -10.98 -2.15
C VAL A 208 5.19 -10.61 -3.61
N MET A 209 5.54 -11.59 -4.46
CA MET A 209 5.77 -11.42 -5.89
C MET A 209 4.53 -11.68 -6.77
N ASN A 210 3.37 -11.98 -6.19
CA ASN A 210 2.17 -12.25 -6.96
C ASN A 210 1.51 -10.93 -7.41
N LEU A 211 1.74 -10.53 -8.67
CA LEU A 211 1.20 -9.27 -9.20
C LEU A 211 -0.32 -9.22 -9.18
N LEU A 212 -1.02 -10.32 -9.45
CA LEU A 212 -2.48 -10.33 -9.37
C LEU A 212 -2.93 -10.03 -7.94
N TRP A 213 -2.29 -10.65 -6.94
CA TRP A 213 -2.61 -10.42 -5.54
C TRP A 213 -2.35 -8.96 -5.12
N MET A 214 -1.22 -8.39 -5.51
CA MET A 214 -0.89 -7.00 -5.22
C MET A 214 -1.80 -6.02 -5.98
N GLY A 215 -2.16 -6.33 -7.22
CA GLY A 215 -3.12 -5.56 -7.99
C GLY A 215 -4.49 -5.54 -7.31
N LEU A 216 -4.98 -6.69 -6.87
CA LEU A 216 -6.23 -6.80 -6.11
C LEU A 216 -6.17 -6.07 -4.78
N ALA A 217 -5.10 -6.23 -4.00
CA ALA A 217 -4.91 -5.52 -2.74
C ALA A 217 -4.89 -3.99 -2.96
N THR A 218 -4.22 -3.51 -4.00
CA THR A 218 -4.21 -2.09 -4.39
C THR A 218 -5.60 -1.61 -4.75
N PHE A 219 -6.31 -2.38 -5.58
CA PHE A 219 -7.67 -2.08 -5.99
C PHE A 219 -8.60 -1.94 -4.77
N PHE A 220 -8.56 -2.90 -3.85
CA PHE A 220 -9.34 -2.84 -2.62
C PHE A 220 -8.95 -1.68 -1.71
N MET A 221 -7.66 -1.35 -1.58
CA MET A 221 -7.22 -0.19 -0.81
C MET A 221 -7.67 1.14 -1.42
N VAL A 222 -7.65 1.26 -2.74
CA VAL A 222 -8.19 2.44 -3.45
C VAL A 222 -9.70 2.55 -3.22
N LEU A 223 -10.44 1.46 -3.38
CA LEU A 223 -11.89 1.44 -3.14
C LEU A 223 -12.24 1.73 -1.69
N GLU A 224 -11.47 1.17 -0.74
CA GLU A 224 -11.65 1.44 0.67
C GLU A 224 -11.52 2.93 0.93
N LYS A 225 -10.57 3.63 0.31
CA LYS A 225 -10.31 5.07 0.52
C LYS A 225 -11.36 5.99 -0.13
N LEU A 226 -12.27 5.45 -0.94
CA LEU A 226 -13.39 6.20 -1.51
C LEU A 226 -14.54 6.25 -0.52
N PRO A 227 -14.95 7.43 -0.01
CA PRO A 227 -15.91 7.52 1.09
C PRO A 227 -17.28 6.92 0.79
N GLN A 228 -17.72 6.97 -0.47
CA GLN A 228 -19.01 6.41 -0.91
C GLN A 228 -19.02 4.87 -0.97
N VAL A 229 -17.86 4.25 -1.16
CA VAL A 229 -17.74 2.80 -1.40
C VAL A 229 -17.18 2.07 -0.17
N GLY A 230 -16.19 2.66 0.50
CA GLY A 230 -15.45 2.02 1.59
C GLY A 230 -16.34 1.55 2.74
N HIS A 231 -17.41 2.28 3.06
CA HIS A 231 -18.31 1.91 4.16
C HIS A 231 -19.12 0.63 3.87
N TYR A 232 -19.45 0.36 2.60
CA TYR A 232 -20.09 -0.87 2.18
C TYR A 232 -19.10 -2.01 2.00
N LEU A 233 -17.84 -1.69 1.69
CA LEU A 233 -16.84 -2.66 1.27
C LEU A 233 -16.01 -3.24 2.44
N MET A 234 -15.76 -2.49 3.52
CA MET A 234 -14.95 -2.96 4.65
C MET A 234 -15.53 -4.22 5.33
N ARG A 235 -16.84 -4.23 5.60
CA ARG A 235 -17.51 -5.36 6.27
C ARG A 235 -17.47 -6.66 5.48
N PRO A 236 -17.87 -6.71 4.18
CA PRO A 236 -17.81 -7.95 3.42
C PRO A 236 -16.39 -8.46 3.22
N ILE A 237 -15.39 -7.58 3.02
CA ILE A 237 -13.99 -8.00 2.93
C ILE A 237 -13.53 -8.61 4.26
N GLY A 238 -13.81 -7.94 5.40
CA GLY A 238 -13.49 -8.48 6.72
C GLY A 238 -14.10 -9.86 6.95
N SER A 239 -15.38 -10.04 6.64
CA SER A 239 -16.07 -11.33 6.75
C SER A 239 -15.48 -12.39 5.82
N ALA A 240 -15.14 -12.04 4.58
CA ALA A 240 -14.53 -12.96 3.61
C ALA A 240 -13.13 -13.41 4.07
N LEU A 241 -12.33 -12.50 4.65
CA LEU A 241 -11.02 -12.83 5.21
C LEU A 241 -11.15 -13.75 6.44
N LEU A 242 -12.10 -13.48 7.34
CA LEU A 242 -12.37 -14.36 8.48
C LEU A 242 -12.83 -15.75 8.04
N ALA A 243 -13.75 -15.82 7.05
CA ALA A 243 -14.23 -17.08 6.50
C ALA A 243 -13.07 -17.86 5.86
N GLY A 244 -12.26 -17.22 5.02
CA GLY A 244 -11.08 -17.85 4.41
C GLY A 244 -10.06 -18.31 5.46
N GLY A 245 -9.89 -17.53 6.54
CA GLY A 245 -9.04 -17.88 7.67
C GLY A 245 -9.52 -19.13 8.41
N MET A 246 -10.82 -19.20 8.72
CA MET A 246 -11.42 -20.39 9.33
C MET A 246 -11.34 -21.61 8.41
N THR A 247 -11.66 -21.45 7.12
CA THR A 247 -11.59 -22.55 6.15
C THR A 247 -10.17 -23.10 6.02
N SER A 248 -9.16 -22.24 5.95
CA SER A 248 -7.76 -22.68 5.89
C SER A 248 -7.32 -23.41 7.16
N MET A 249 -7.72 -22.95 8.35
CA MET A 249 -7.45 -23.67 9.60
C MET A 249 -8.15 -25.03 9.66
N VAL A 250 -9.42 -25.11 9.24
CA VAL A 250 -10.15 -26.40 9.19
C VAL A 250 -9.49 -27.36 8.21
N LEU A 251 -9.12 -26.91 7.02
CA LEU A 251 -8.39 -27.74 6.05
C LEU A 251 -7.05 -28.23 6.61
N ALA A 252 -6.37 -27.42 7.42
CA ALA A 252 -5.12 -27.79 8.06
C ALA A 252 -5.25 -28.94 9.08
N THR A 253 -6.46 -29.20 9.61
CA THR A 253 -6.71 -30.31 10.55
C THR A 253 -6.98 -31.65 9.86
N GLY A 254 -7.10 -31.68 8.53
CA GLY A 254 -7.44 -32.89 7.77
C GLY A 254 -8.92 -33.33 7.90
N LEU A 255 -9.77 -32.53 8.55
CA LEU A 255 -11.21 -32.83 8.70
C LEU A 255 -12.01 -32.73 7.38
N LEU A 256 -11.42 -32.17 6.32
CA LEU A 256 -12.05 -31.93 5.01
C LEU A 256 -11.21 -32.48 3.83
N SER A 257 -10.18 -33.28 4.09
CA SER A 257 -9.30 -33.91 3.09
C SER A 257 -9.64 -35.37 2.87
#